data_AF-A0AAU3YL89-F1
#
_entry.id   AF-A0AAU3YL89-F1
#
_cell.length_a   1.000
_cell.length_b   1.000
_cell.length_c   1.000
_cell.angle_alpha   90.00
_cell.angle_beta   90.00
_cell.angle_gamma   90.00
#
_symmetry.space_group_name_H-M   'P 1'
#
loop_
_entity.id
_entity.type
_entity.pdbx_description
1 polymer ?
#
loop_
_entity_poly.entity_id
_entity_poly.type
_entity_poly.pdbx_seq_one_letter_code
_entity_poly.pdbx_strand_id
1 'polypeptide(L)'
;MSTPVETNVTALARRWRLEVNVGTDETPDWKLCPGVTEFQPASEPNIEDSSDYDSEGWAGNTKTGQSWEVSVTINRKINDTAKAYNAVHEAIRLAHFAYGSANLVHLRYMDRNGLPEAYEGRAIPTWEPSGGETTDLDQVEITFTGDGPLESIDNPLATP
;
A
#
# COMPACT_ATOMS: atom_id res chain seq x y z
N MET A 1 13.24 20.40 37.07
CA MET A 1 12.94 20.06 35.67
C MET A 1 11.85 19.01 35.70
N SER A 2 10.65 19.33 35.21
CA SER A 2 9.57 18.33 35.10
C SER A 2 9.87 17.51 33.86
N THR A 3 10.18 16.22 34.04
CA THR A 3 10.29 15.28 32.92
C THR A 3 8.94 15.27 32.19
N PRO A 4 8.89 15.43 30.85
CA PRO A 4 7.65 15.28 30.12
C PRO A 4 7.09 13.89 30.40
N VAL A 5 5.82 13.82 30.79
CA VAL A 5 5.14 12.52 30.88
C VAL A 5 4.94 12.04 29.44
N GLU A 6 5.66 11.01 29.06
CA GLU A 6 5.53 10.38 27.76
C GLU A 6 4.14 9.73 27.69
N THR A 7 3.21 10.39 27.00
CA THR A 7 1.86 9.88 26.81
C THR A 7 1.87 8.91 25.64
N ASN A 8 2.24 7.67 25.91
CA ASN A 8 2.18 6.59 24.92
C ASN A 8 0.72 6.17 24.69
N VAL A 9 0.19 6.41 23.49
CA VAL A 9 -1.15 6.00 23.07
C VAL A 9 -1.03 5.08 21.85
N THR A 10 -1.80 4.00 21.83
CA THR A 10 -1.82 3.05 20.70
C THR A 10 -2.33 3.72 19.42
N ALA A 11 -1.57 3.61 18.33
CA ALA A 11 -1.99 4.08 17.02
C ALA A 11 -3.13 3.22 16.44
N LEU A 12 -4.07 3.85 15.73
CA LEU A 12 -5.22 3.16 15.13
C LEU A 12 -4.90 2.62 13.74
N ALA A 13 -5.37 1.41 13.39
CA ALA A 13 -5.19 0.85 12.05
C ALA A 13 -5.78 1.73 10.92
N ARG A 14 -6.87 2.46 11.19
CA ARG A 14 -7.51 3.41 10.25
C ARG A 14 -6.68 4.68 9.94
N ARG A 15 -5.44 4.75 10.42
CA ARG A 15 -4.52 5.86 10.17
C ARG A 15 -3.98 5.85 8.74
N TRP A 16 -3.97 4.70 8.08
CA TRP A 16 -3.45 4.60 6.73
C TRP A 16 -4.28 5.37 5.72
N ARG A 17 -3.59 6.12 4.86
CA ARG A 17 -4.13 6.81 3.70
C ARG A 17 -3.40 6.30 2.46
N LEU A 18 -4.14 5.69 1.55
CA LEU A 18 -3.64 5.26 0.24
C LEU A 18 -3.96 6.32 -0.82
N GLU A 19 -2.96 6.71 -1.58
CA GLU A 19 -3.11 7.55 -2.76
C GLU A 19 -2.50 6.88 -3.97
N VAL A 20 -3.15 7.08 -5.12
CA VAL A 20 -2.70 6.56 -6.41
C VAL A 20 -2.45 7.74 -7.33
N ASN A 21 -1.33 7.71 -8.03
CA ASN A 21 -1.03 8.67 -9.08
C ASN A 21 -1.85 8.30 -10.33
N VAL A 22 -2.76 9.19 -10.72
CA VAL A 22 -3.55 9.06 -11.97
C VAL A 22 -3.02 9.98 -13.09
N GLY A 23 -1.94 10.71 -12.82
CA GLY A 23 -1.22 11.56 -13.77
C GLY A 23 -0.07 10.80 -14.44
N THR A 24 1.00 11.52 -14.76
CA THR A 24 2.25 10.93 -15.29
C THR A 24 3.31 10.90 -14.19
N ASP A 25 4.44 10.27 -14.46
CA ASP A 25 5.59 10.31 -13.54
C ASP A 25 6.20 11.72 -13.42
N GLU A 26 6.21 12.49 -14.51
CA GLU A 26 6.74 13.85 -14.53
C GLU A 26 5.82 14.85 -13.83
N THR A 27 4.51 14.63 -13.93
CA THR A 27 3.48 15.46 -13.29
C THR A 27 2.50 14.55 -12.54
N PRO A 28 2.86 14.11 -11.32
CA PRO A 28 2.03 13.21 -10.56
C PRO A 28 0.76 13.91 -10.09
N ASP A 29 -0.38 13.26 -10.31
CA ASP A 29 -1.70 13.68 -9.80
C ASP A 29 -2.17 12.66 -8.76
N TRP A 30 -1.81 12.91 -7.51
CA TRP A 30 -2.14 12.03 -6.39
C TRP A 30 -3.60 12.16 -6.00
N LYS A 31 -4.34 11.05 -6.12
CA LYS A 31 -5.74 10.96 -5.71
C LYS A 31 -5.91 9.95 -4.59
N LEU A 32 -6.67 10.34 -3.57
CA LEU A 32 -7.07 9.46 -2.48
C LEU A 32 -7.87 8.27 -3.01
N CYS A 33 -7.51 7.06 -2.61
CA CYS A 33 -8.34 5.87 -2.80
C CYS A 33 -9.43 5.82 -1.71
N PRO A 34 -10.72 6.03 -2.05
CA PRO A 34 -11.78 6.05 -1.05
C PRO A 34 -12.25 4.65 -0.70
N GLY A 35 -12.92 4.52 0.46
CA GLY A 35 -13.66 3.31 0.81
C GLY A 35 -12.82 2.16 1.36
N VAL A 36 -11.55 2.40 1.70
CA VAL A 36 -10.68 1.41 2.37
C VAL A 36 -11.30 0.96 3.69
N THR A 37 -11.51 -0.34 3.83
CA THR A 37 -11.97 -1.00 5.05
C THR A 37 -10.86 -1.74 5.76
N GLU A 38 -9.85 -2.18 5.02
CA GLU A 38 -8.68 -2.92 5.52
C GLU A 38 -7.44 -2.53 4.74
N PHE A 39 -6.30 -2.41 5.44
CA PHE A 39 -5.03 -2.00 4.86
C PHE A 39 -3.88 -2.70 5.57
N GLN A 40 -3.16 -3.56 4.84
CA GLN A 40 -2.10 -4.40 5.37
C GLN A 40 -0.85 -4.28 4.48
N PRO A 41 0.11 -3.40 4.83
CA PRO A 41 1.40 -3.36 4.16
C PRO A 41 2.32 -4.48 4.69
N ALA A 42 3.01 -5.17 3.79
CA ALA A 42 3.98 -6.22 4.09
C ALA A 42 5.29 -5.95 3.34
N SER A 43 6.43 -6.27 3.95
CA SER A 43 7.76 -6.11 3.34
C SER A 43 8.70 -7.24 3.73
N GLU A 44 8.45 -8.41 3.16
CA GLU A 44 9.11 -9.65 3.54
C GLU A 44 10.55 -9.73 2.98
N PRO A 45 11.57 -10.00 3.82
CA PRO A 45 12.92 -10.24 3.36
C PRO A 45 13.05 -11.67 2.81
N ASN A 46 13.78 -11.84 1.70
CA ASN A 46 14.30 -13.15 1.34
C ASN A 46 15.62 -13.38 2.10
N ILE A 47 15.69 -14.48 2.86
CA ILE A 47 16.84 -14.82 3.70
C ILE A 47 17.33 -16.20 3.29
N GLU A 48 18.60 -16.28 2.90
CA GLU A 48 19.26 -17.52 2.53
C GLU A 48 20.27 -17.93 3.60
N ASP A 49 20.46 -19.24 3.74
CA ASP A 49 21.50 -19.79 4.59
C ASP A 49 22.88 -19.44 4.03
N SER A 50 23.72 -18.87 4.88
CA SER A 50 25.10 -18.50 4.55
C SER A 50 26.10 -19.14 5.50
N SER A 51 25.71 -20.26 6.12
CA SER A 51 26.58 -21.04 7.00
C SER A 51 27.78 -21.60 6.26
N ASP A 52 28.94 -21.58 6.92
CA ASP A 52 30.18 -22.21 6.47
C ASP A 52 30.72 -23.19 7.52
N TYR A 53 31.78 -23.91 7.17
CA TYR A 53 32.41 -24.88 8.07
C TYR A 53 33.02 -24.23 9.34
N ASP A 54 33.25 -22.91 9.31
CA ASP A 54 33.82 -22.14 10.41
C ASP A 54 32.72 -21.54 11.33
N SER A 55 31.45 -21.75 11.00
CA SER A 55 30.30 -21.20 11.74
C SER A 55 30.03 -21.89 13.09
N GLU A 56 30.93 -22.77 13.56
CA GLU A 56 30.86 -23.49 14.86
C GLU A 56 29.51 -24.18 15.17
N GLY A 57 28.76 -24.54 14.13
CA GLY A 57 27.43 -25.17 14.25
C GLY A 57 26.25 -24.19 14.41
N TRP A 58 26.47 -22.88 14.31
CA TRP A 58 25.40 -21.87 14.26
C TRP A 58 25.01 -21.55 12.83
N ALA A 59 23.71 -21.32 12.59
CA ALA A 59 23.22 -20.94 11.28
C ALA A 59 23.56 -19.49 10.95
N GLY A 60 24.31 -19.27 9.86
CA GLY A 60 24.49 -17.98 9.22
C GLY A 60 23.28 -17.63 8.37
N ASN A 61 22.79 -16.38 8.44
CA ASN A 61 21.65 -15.93 7.66
C ASN A 61 22.02 -14.66 6.90
N THR A 62 21.82 -14.66 5.59
CA THR A 62 22.07 -13.48 4.74
C THR A 62 20.80 -13.09 4.02
N LYS A 63 20.39 -11.81 4.15
CA LYS A 63 19.29 -11.25 3.37
C LYS A 63 19.73 -11.05 1.93
N THR A 64 19.08 -11.74 1.00
CA THR A 64 19.42 -11.73 -0.44
C THR A 64 18.48 -10.86 -1.26
N GLY A 65 17.29 -10.58 -0.74
CA GLY A 65 16.29 -9.75 -1.39
C GLY A 65 15.25 -9.24 -0.42
N GLN A 66 14.34 -8.43 -0.94
CA GLN A 66 13.16 -7.97 -0.23
C GLN A 66 12.04 -7.77 -1.23
N SER A 67 10.89 -8.38 -0.96
CA SER A 67 9.64 -8.09 -1.64
C SER A 67 8.81 -7.18 -0.75
N TRP A 68 7.83 -6.51 -1.35
CA TRP A 68 6.81 -5.80 -0.62
C TRP A 68 5.46 -5.97 -1.30
N GLU A 69 4.43 -5.93 -0.48
CA GLU A 69 3.05 -6.08 -0.91
C GLU A 69 2.16 -5.15 -0.08
N VAL A 70 1.07 -4.67 -0.67
CA VAL A 70 0.03 -3.96 0.07
C VAL A 70 -1.31 -4.60 -0.24
N SER A 71 -1.92 -5.23 0.75
CA SER A 71 -3.25 -5.83 0.65
C SER A 71 -4.30 -4.86 1.19
N VAL A 72 -5.29 -4.54 0.35
CA VAL A 72 -6.28 -3.50 0.62
C VAL A 72 -7.66 -4.00 0.25
N THR A 73 -8.59 -3.92 1.20
CA THR A 73 -10.01 -4.15 0.92
C THR A 73 -10.72 -2.82 0.80
N ILE A 74 -11.47 -2.62 -0.29
CA ILE A 74 -12.25 -1.41 -0.54
C ILE A 74 -13.72 -1.73 -0.73
N ASN A 75 -14.58 -0.82 -0.26
CA ASN A 75 -15.97 -0.72 -0.71
C ASN A 75 -16.00 0.10 -2.00
N ARG A 76 -16.46 -0.48 -3.10
CA ARG A 76 -16.50 0.17 -4.41
C ARG A 76 -17.38 1.41 -4.36
N LYS A 77 -16.86 2.54 -4.85
CA LYS A 77 -17.58 3.82 -4.82
C LYS A 77 -18.05 4.21 -6.23
N ILE A 78 -19.27 4.72 -6.30
CA ILE A 78 -19.87 5.27 -7.51
C ILE A 78 -20.24 6.74 -7.29
N ASN A 79 -20.27 7.48 -8.39
CA ASN A 79 -21.00 8.72 -8.49
C ASN A 79 -22.39 8.41 -9.06
N ASP A 80 -23.41 8.47 -8.22
CA ASP A 80 -24.78 8.11 -8.62
C ASP A 80 -25.39 9.11 -9.64
N THR A 81 -24.97 10.37 -9.61
CA THR A 81 -25.45 11.38 -10.56
C THR A 81 -24.82 11.21 -11.94
N ALA A 82 -23.50 10.99 -11.99
CA ALA A 82 -22.75 10.81 -13.23
C ALA A 82 -22.82 9.37 -13.77
N LYS A 83 -23.40 8.43 -12.99
CA LYS A 83 -23.46 6.99 -13.29
C LYS A 83 -22.08 6.41 -13.66
N ALA A 84 -21.06 6.82 -12.91
CA ALA A 84 -19.68 6.43 -13.14
C ALA A 84 -19.07 5.85 -11.86
N TYR A 85 -18.18 4.88 -12.01
CA TYR A 85 -17.34 4.40 -10.91
C TYR A 85 -16.32 5.46 -10.51
N ASN A 86 -15.78 5.35 -9.31
CA ASN A 86 -14.69 6.21 -8.85
C ASN A 86 -13.47 6.06 -9.78
N ALA A 87 -12.88 7.19 -10.17
CA ALA A 87 -11.77 7.21 -11.12
C ALA A 87 -10.54 6.44 -10.63
N VAL A 88 -10.23 6.47 -9.32
CA VAL A 88 -9.10 5.73 -8.75
C VAL A 88 -9.36 4.22 -8.77
N HIS A 89 -10.57 3.81 -8.39
CA HIS A 89 -10.97 2.40 -8.44
C HIS A 89 -10.89 1.84 -9.86
N GLU A 90 -11.38 2.59 -10.85
CA GLU A 90 -11.27 2.16 -12.24
C GLU A 90 -9.85 2.20 -12.78
N ALA A 91 -9.00 3.16 -12.37
CA ALA A 91 -7.60 3.18 -12.77
C ALA A 91 -6.87 1.90 -12.31
N ILE A 92 -7.10 1.47 -11.06
CA ILE A 92 -6.53 0.22 -10.52
C ILE A 92 -7.09 -0.99 -11.28
N ARG A 93 -8.42 -1.04 -11.48
CA ARG A 93 -9.07 -2.14 -12.21
C ARG A 93 -8.57 -2.26 -13.66
N LEU A 94 -8.37 -1.14 -14.35
CA LEU A 94 -7.86 -1.13 -15.72
C LEU A 94 -6.38 -1.54 -15.78
N ALA A 95 -5.56 -1.09 -14.82
CA ALA A 95 -4.16 -1.52 -14.71
C ALA A 95 -4.04 -3.03 -14.47
N HIS A 96 -4.93 -3.63 -13.70
CA HIS A 96 -4.98 -5.08 -13.49
C HIS A 96 -5.10 -5.88 -14.81
N PHE A 97 -5.90 -5.40 -15.76
CA PHE A 97 -6.06 -6.05 -17.07
C PHE A 97 -5.01 -5.62 -18.11
N ALA A 98 -4.18 -4.63 -17.79
CA ALA A 98 -3.16 -4.14 -18.69
C ALA A 98 -1.89 -5.00 -18.65
N TYR A 99 -0.97 -4.73 -19.58
CA TYR A 99 0.32 -5.42 -19.68
C TYR A 99 1.45 -4.40 -19.86
N GLY A 100 2.68 -4.84 -19.60
CA GLY A 100 3.86 -3.98 -19.67
C GLY A 100 3.74 -2.82 -18.67
N SER A 101 4.35 -1.66 -18.97
CA SER A 101 4.34 -0.52 -18.05
C SER A 101 2.95 0.03 -17.70
N ALA A 102 1.91 -0.29 -18.48
CA ALA A 102 0.54 0.13 -18.20
C ALA A 102 -0.12 -0.66 -17.06
N ASN A 103 0.46 -1.79 -16.63
CA ASN A 103 -0.03 -2.54 -15.47
C ASN A 103 0.52 -2.02 -14.13
N LEU A 104 1.55 -1.17 -14.17
CA LEU A 104 2.18 -0.63 -12.98
C LEU A 104 1.39 0.55 -12.46
N VAL A 105 0.87 0.41 -11.25
CA VAL A 105 0.22 1.49 -10.51
C VAL A 105 1.26 2.16 -9.64
N HIS A 106 1.45 3.47 -9.83
CA HIS A 106 2.26 4.28 -8.95
C HIS A 106 1.43 4.71 -7.74
N LEU A 107 1.77 4.19 -6.56
CA LEU A 107 1.04 4.39 -5.32
C LEU A 107 1.93 4.94 -4.22
N ARG A 108 1.31 5.65 -3.28
CA ARG A 108 1.93 6.06 -2.03
C ARG A 108 0.95 5.87 -0.89
N TYR A 109 1.46 5.52 0.28
CA TYR A 109 0.65 5.41 1.48
C TYR A 109 1.34 6.01 2.69
N MET A 110 0.55 6.63 3.54
CA MET A 110 1.07 7.48 4.62
C MET A 110 0.14 7.50 5.82
N ASP A 111 0.65 7.95 6.96
CA ASP A 111 -0.19 8.24 8.12
C ASP A 111 -1.02 9.50 7.89
N ARG A 112 -2.34 9.38 7.96
CA ARG A 112 -3.28 10.48 7.75
C ARG A 112 -3.20 11.58 8.80
N ASN A 113 -2.62 11.30 9.97
CA ASN A 113 -2.48 12.26 11.07
C ASN A 113 -1.15 13.03 10.99
N GLY A 114 -0.37 12.83 9.93
CA GLY A 114 0.91 13.53 9.73
C GLY A 114 2.07 12.94 10.51
N LEU A 115 1.95 11.70 11.02
CA LEU A 115 3.10 10.96 11.57
C LEU A 115 4.08 10.62 10.44
N PRO A 116 5.39 10.49 10.72
CA PRO A 116 6.44 10.44 9.69
C PRO A 116 6.39 9.20 8.78
N GLU A 117 5.58 8.20 9.11
CA GLU A 117 5.51 6.97 8.33
C GLU A 117 4.78 7.20 7.00
N ALA A 118 5.55 7.19 5.91
CA ALA A 118 5.07 7.28 4.55
C ALA A 118 6.00 6.57 3.58
N TYR A 119 5.40 5.93 2.57
CA TYR A 119 6.10 5.13 1.57
C TYR A 119 5.53 5.36 0.16
N GLU A 120 6.37 5.22 -0.85
CA GLU A 120 6.03 5.35 -2.27
C GLU A 120 6.63 4.17 -3.05
N GLY A 121 5.90 3.69 -4.05
CA GLY A 121 6.36 2.59 -4.89
C GLY A 121 5.45 2.31 -6.08
N ARG A 122 5.91 1.42 -6.96
CA ARG A 122 5.12 0.91 -8.09
C ARG A 122 4.74 -0.52 -7.85
N ALA A 123 3.49 -0.87 -8.13
CA ALA A 123 2.99 -2.20 -7.90
C ALA A 123 2.05 -2.66 -9.01
N ILE A 124 1.99 -3.97 -9.19
CA ILE A 124 1.03 -4.64 -10.06
C ILE A 124 -0.21 -4.94 -9.22
N PRO A 125 -1.40 -4.43 -9.59
CA PRO A 125 -2.62 -4.69 -8.86
C PRO A 125 -3.27 -6.01 -9.30
N THR A 126 -3.65 -6.82 -8.32
CA THR A 126 -4.61 -7.92 -8.49
C THR A 126 -5.98 -7.41 -8.05
N TRP A 127 -7.00 -7.53 -8.90
CA TRP A 127 -8.35 -7.03 -8.63
C TRP A 127 -9.32 -8.18 -8.42
N GLU A 128 -9.75 -8.39 -7.18
CA GLU A 128 -10.60 -9.52 -6.79
C GLU A 128 -11.89 -9.02 -6.13
N PRO A 129 -13.01 -8.99 -6.87
CA PRO A 129 -14.31 -8.70 -6.26
C PRO A 129 -14.62 -9.72 -5.16
N SER A 130 -15.07 -9.22 -4.01
CA SER A 130 -15.38 -10.00 -2.81
C SER A 130 -16.82 -9.76 -2.36
N GLY A 131 -17.41 -10.76 -1.70
CA GLY A 131 -18.85 -10.83 -1.40
C GLY A 131 -19.61 -11.71 -2.41
N GLY A 132 -20.93 -11.73 -2.31
CA GLY A 132 -21.78 -12.48 -3.25
C GLY A 132 -23.23 -12.69 -2.82
N GLU A 133 -23.57 -12.33 -1.57
CA GLU A 133 -24.95 -12.34 -1.10
C GLU A 133 -25.68 -11.07 -1.48
N THR A 134 -27.01 -11.14 -1.61
CA THR A 134 -27.87 -10.02 -2.01
C THR A 134 -27.76 -8.79 -1.08
N THR A 135 -27.35 -9.01 0.17
CA THR A 135 -27.19 -7.97 1.19
C THR A 135 -25.77 -7.45 1.33
N ASP A 136 -24.81 -8.06 0.63
CA ASP A 136 -23.41 -7.67 0.74
C ASP A 136 -23.17 -6.30 0.10
N LEU A 137 -22.19 -5.59 0.65
CA LEU A 137 -21.65 -4.41 -0.01
C LEU A 137 -20.78 -4.88 -1.19
N ASP A 138 -20.74 -4.06 -2.25
CA ASP A 138 -19.81 -4.30 -3.37
C ASP A 138 -18.38 -4.05 -2.89
N GLN A 139 -17.70 -5.12 -2.47
CA GLN A 139 -16.35 -5.10 -1.95
C GLN A 139 -15.36 -5.62 -2.98
N VAL A 140 -14.13 -5.14 -2.90
CA VAL A 140 -13.03 -5.59 -3.74
C VAL A 140 -11.79 -5.71 -2.87
N GLU A 141 -11.18 -6.87 -2.90
CA GLU A 141 -9.85 -7.13 -2.39
C GLU A 141 -8.83 -6.80 -3.49
N ILE A 142 -7.83 -6.01 -3.12
CA ILE A 142 -6.79 -5.54 -4.01
C ILE A 142 -5.44 -5.87 -3.40
N THR A 143 -4.66 -6.68 -4.09
CA THR A 143 -3.29 -7.00 -3.71
C THR A 143 -2.34 -6.27 -4.65
N PHE A 144 -1.53 -5.37 -4.10
CA PHE A 144 -0.50 -4.65 -4.83
C PHE A 144 0.85 -5.33 -4.63
N THR A 145 1.31 -6.08 -5.62
CA THR A 145 2.63 -6.71 -5.59
C THR A 145 3.68 -5.72 -6.09
N GLY A 146 4.67 -5.40 -5.26
CA GLY A 146 5.71 -4.42 -5.57
C GLY A 146 6.60 -4.81 -6.74
N ASP A 147 6.81 -3.87 -7.66
CA ASP A 147 7.78 -3.94 -8.75
C ASP A 147 8.85 -2.86 -8.56
N GLY A 148 9.97 -3.25 -7.96
CA GLY A 148 11.06 -2.34 -7.59
C GLY A 148 11.05 -1.94 -6.11
N PRO A 149 11.87 -0.94 -5.73
CA PRO A 149 12.02 -0.53 -4.34
C PRO A 149 10.76 0.14 -3.81
N LEU A 150 10.47 -0.11 -2.53
CA LEU A 150 9.56 0.69 -1.73
C LEU A 150 10.37 1.78 -1.04
N GLU A 151 10.17 3.03 -1.44
CA GLU A 151 10.92 4.16 -0.94
C GLU A 151 10.22 4.78 0.27
N SER A 152 10.99 5.12 1.31
CA SER A 152 10.47 5.93 2.41
C SER A 152 10.49 7.39 1.97
N ILE A 153 9.36 8.07 2.13
CA ILE A 153 9.19 9.48 1.76
C ILE A 153 8.82 10.30 2.98
N ASP A 154 9.05 11.62 2.92
CA ASP A 154 8.47 12.54 3.89
C ASP A 154 6.95 12.55 3.74
N ASN A 155 6.22 12.36 4.85
CA ASN A 155 4.77 12.39 4.81
C ASN A 155 4.29 13.80 4.37
N PRO A 156 3.59 13.94 3.22
CA PRO A 156 3.15 15.24 2.74
C PRO A 156 2.08 15.88 3.63
N LEU A 157 1.52 15.14 4.60
CA LEU A 157 0.57 15.61 5.61
C LEU A 157 1.25 15.96 6.93
N ALA A 158 2.55 15.67 7.09
CA ALA A 158 3.29 16.12 8.25
C ALA A 158 3.33 17.65 8.24
N THR A 159 2.86 18.26 9.32
CA THR A 159 3.01 19.70 9.52
C THR A 159 4.40 19.92 10.13
N PRO A 160 5.20 20.90 9.65
CA PRO A 160 6.49 21.23 10.26
C PRO A 160 6.35 21.74 11.71
#